data_AF-A0A258WV77-F1
#
_entry.id   AF-A0A258WV77-F1
#
_cell.length_a   1.000
_cell.length_b   1.000
_cell.length_c   1.000
_cell.angle_alpha   90.00
_cell.angle_beta   90.00
_cell.angle_gamma   90.00
#
_symmetry.space_group_name_H-M   'P 1'
#
loop_
_entity.id
_entity.type
_entity.pdbx_description
1 polymer ?
#
loop_
_entity_poly.entity_id
_entity_poly.type
_entity_poly.pdbx_seq_one_letter_code
_entity_poly.pdbx_strand_id
1 'polypeptide(L)'
;MSDISRLATIQKQSSNSSKTTLLKKINIANKDVIKQRSNEKLRFSFKLFNREHEAFNLGGTESSWYLTLLDVLQDLSMLTWTEVRNTRQKRYNPHPYEWDKCNFKFDFDEESLKQFDAFQMRLDKSNGRIHGFLVGNIYYIYWLDPHHNMYDSDGYGGIQLHPTPLTVYDKLLEEKNTFETENNRLQDEIKVYEELLEKCQE
;
A
#
# COMPACT_ATOMS: atom_id res chain seq x y z
N MET A 1 28.19 -3.95 -7.05
CA MET A 1 26.87 -3.28 -7.01
C MET A 1 26.15 -3.36 -8.38
N SER A 2 25.74 -4.54 -8.85
CA SER A 2 25.04 -4.65 -10.15
C SER A 2 23.89 -5.67 -10.23
N ASP A 3 23.67 -6.50 -9.22
CA ASP A 3 22.66 -7.58 -9.32
C ASP A 3 21.32 -7.29 -8.61
N ILE A 4 21.31 -6.32 -7.68
CA ILE A 4 20.11 -6.01 -6.88
C ILE A 4 19.06 -5.24 -7.71
N SER A 5 19.50 -4.36 -8.62
CA SER A 5 18.58 -3.58 -9.48
C SER A 5 17.83 -4.45 -10.49
N ARG A 6 18.48 -5.52 -10.99
CA ARG A 6 17.84 -6.51 -11.89
C ARG A 6 16.80 -7.36 -11.18
N LEU A 7 17.07 -7.78 -9.93
CA LEU A 7 16.13 -8.57 -9.14
C LEU A 7 14.86 -7.78 -8.77
N ALA A 8 15.01 -6.50 -8.40
CA ALA A 8 13.86 -5.62 -8.12
C ALA A 8 12.97 -5.41 -9.35
N THR A 9 13.58 -5.32 -10.54
CA THR A 9 12.85 -5.11 -11.82
C THR A 9 12.06 -6.36 -12.24
N ILE A 10 12.62 -7.56 -12.02
CA ILE A 10 11.98 -8.84 -12.34
C ILE A 10 10.81 -9.14 -11.38
N GLN A 11 10.94 -8.80 -10.09
CA GLN A 11 9.82 -8.92 -9.14
C GLN A 11 8.65 -8.01 -9.50
N LYS A 12 8.93 -6.76 -9.93
CA LYS A 12 7.93 -5.76 -10.29
C LYS A 12 7.06 -6.13 -11.51
N GLN A 13 7.63 -6.79 -12.53
CA GLN A 13 6.85 -7.26 -13.69
C GLN A 13 6.02 -8.52 -13.37
N SER A 14 6.51 -9.38 -12.48
CA SER A 14 5.79 -10.61 -12.07
C SER A 14 4.53 -10.32 -11.23
N SER A 15 4.55 -9.26 -10.40
CA SER A 15 3.43 -8.88 -9.54
C SER A 15 2.24 -8.29 -10.32
N ASN A 16 2.50 -7.55 -11.40
CA ASN A 16 1.46 -6.91 -12.22
C ASN A 16 0.62 -7.90 -13.04
N SER A 17 1.28 -8.84 -13.74
CA SER A 17 0.60 -9.92 -14.47
C SER A 17 -0.28 -10.76 -13.53
N SER A 18 0.20 -10.99 -12.30
CA SER A 18 -0.51 -11.76 -11.29
C SER A 18 -1.74 -11.02 -10.75
N LYS A 19 -1.67 -9.71 -10.48
CA LYS A 19 -2.81 -8.89 -10.03
C LYS A 19 -3.90 -8.73 -11.09
N THR A 20 -3.54 -8.48 -12.35
CA THR A 20 -4.51 -8.41 -13.46
C THR A 20 -5.17 -9.76 -13.71
N THR A 21 -4.41 -10.86 -13.61
CA THR A 21 -4.98 -12.23 -13.65
C THR A 21 -5.94 -12.46 -12.48
N LEU A 22 -5.63 -11.95 -11.29
CA LEU A 22 -6.47 -12.05 -10.10
C LEU A 22 -7.78 -11.28 -10.25
N LEU A 23 -7.74 -10.07 -10.81
CA LEU A 23 -8.93 -9.28 -11.15
C LEU A 23 -9.84 -10.02 -12.12
N LYS A 24 -9.26 -10.54 -13.20
CA LYS A 24 -10.00 -11.34 -14.19
C LYS A 24 -10.67 -12.54 -13.50
N LYS A 25 -9.98 -13.21 -12.58
CA LYS A 25 -10.57 -14.29 -11.76
C LYS A 25 -11.69 -13.83 -10.83
N ILE A 26 -11.57 -12.64 -10.22
CA ILE A 26 -12.62 -12.05 -9.37
C ILE A 26 -13.87 -11.73 -10.20
N ASN A 27 -13.69 -11.29 -11.45
CA ASN A 27 -14.77 -10.95 -12.37
C ASN A 27 -15.51 -12.17 -12.97
N ILE A 28 -14.96 -13.39 -12.85
CA ILE A 28 -15.61 -14.63 -13.33
C ILE A 28 -16.76 -15.07 -12.40
N ALA A 29 -16.91 -14.48 -11.21
CA ALA A 29 -18.09 -14.70 -10.39
C ALA A 29 -19.35 -14.20 -11.13
N ASN A 30 -20.31 -15.10 -11.35
CA ASN A 30 -21.53 -14.88 -12.12
C ASN A 30 -22.18 -13.50 -11.79
N LYS A 31 -22.43 -12.65 -12.79
CA LYS A 31 -22.94 -11.27 -12.62
C LYS A 31 -24.19 -11.22 -11.74
N ASP A 32 -25.02 -12.26 -11.80
CA ASP A 32 -26.23 -12.39 -10.98
C ASP A 32 -25.90 -12.54 -9.48
N VAL A 33 -24.85 -13.29 -9.14
CA VAL A 33 -24.36 -13.44 -7.76
C VAL A 33 -23.77 -12.12 -7.27
N ILE A 34 -23.00 -11.42 -8.10
CA ILE A 34 -22.45 -10.10 -7.76
C ILE A 34 -23.59 -9.11 -7.46
N LYS A 35 -24.63 -9.11 -8.29
CA LYS A 35 -25.82 -8.26 -8.13
C LYS A 35 -26.64 -8.64 -6.89
N GLN A 36 -26.75 -9.93 -6.57
CA GLN A 36 -27.42 -10.36 -5.34
C GLN A 36 -26.67 -9.86 -4.09
N ARG A 37 -25.34 -9.95 -4.12
CA ARG A 37 -24.49 -9.57 -2.99
C ARG A 37 -24.37 -8.07 -2.79
N SER A 38 -24.71 -7.22 -3.77
CA SER A 38 -24.61 -5.75 -3.60
C SER A 38 -25.52 -5.19 -2.49
N ASN A 39 -26.53 -5.96 -2.07
CA ASN A 39 -27.42 -5.60 -0.97
C ASN A 39 -26.91 -6.08 0.40
N GLU A 40 -25.80 -6.83 0.43
CA GLU A 40 -25.17 -7.25 1.68
C GLU A 40 -24.32 -6.14 2.29
N LYS A 41 -23.98 -6.30 3.57
CA LYS A 41 -23.03 -5.44 4.27
C LYS A 41 -21.64 -5.55 3.66
N LEU A 42 -20.92 -4.43 3.66
CA LEU A 42 -19.61 -4.30 3.06
C LEU A 42 -18.60 -5.22 3.74
N ARG A 43 -17.70 -5.75 2.93
CA ARG A 43 -16.54 -6.51 3.35
C ARG A 43 -15.29 -5.91 2.72
N PHE A 44 -14.16 -6.03 3.40
CA PHE A 44 -12.90 -5.51 2.91
C PHE A 44 -11.97 -6.63 2.52
N SER A 45 -11.28 -6.46 1.39
CA SER A 45 -10.24 -7.37 0.95
C SER A 45 -8.93 -6.60 0.74
N PHE A 46 -7.87 -7.12 1.34
CA PHE A 46 -6.50 -6.64 1.12
C PHE A 46 -5.75 -7.45 0.07
N LYS A 47 -6.45 -8.31 -0.68
CA LYS A 47 -5.84 -9.22 -1.67
C LYS A 47 -5.05 -8.48 -2.76
N LEU A 48 -5.40 -7.23 -3.03
CA LEU A 48 -4.78 -6.38 -4.04
C LEU A 48 -4.11 -5.14 -3.43
N PHE A 49 -4.01 -5.09 -2.10
CA PHE A 49 -3.40 -3.98 -1.40
C PHE A 49 -1.94 -3.83 -1.84
N ASN A 50 -1.57 -2.63 -2.25
CA ASN A 50 -0.28 -2.32 -2.83
C ASN A 50 0.48 -1.30 -1.96
N ARG A 51 1.25 -1.79 -1.00
CA ARG A 51 2.12 -0.96 -0.13
C ARG A 51 3.45 -0.60 -0.78
N GLU A 52 3.79 -1.17 -1.94
CA GLU A 52 5.09 -0.95 -2.60
C GLU A 52 5.16 0.37 -3.38
N HIS A 53 4.01 1.02 -3.59
CA HIS A 53 3.95 2.30 -4.29
C HIS A 53 4.48 3.43 -3.39
N GLU A 54 5.44 4.22 -3.90
CA GLU A 54 6.14 5.27 -3.14
C GLU A 54 5.21 6.30 -2.49
N ALA A 55 4.13 6.70 -3.17
CA ALA A 55 3.16 7.65 -2.65
C ALA A 55 2.13 7.03 -1.67
N PHE A 56 2.02 5.71 -1.60
CA PHE A 56 0.98 5.00 -0.83
C PHE A 56 1.57 3.89 0.06
N ASN A 57 2.84 4.05 0.46
CA ASN A 57 3.58 3.07 1.26
C ASN A 57 3.36 3.19 2.77
N LEU A 58 2.55 4.17 3.21
CA LEU A 58 2.26 4.50 4.61
C LEU A 58 3.47 5.04 5.40
N GLY A 59 4.51 5.49 4.71
CA GLY A 59 5.64 6.18 5.32
C GLY A 59 5.20 7.50 5.93
N GLY A 60 5.82 7.91 7.04
CA GLY A 60 5.46 9.16 7.73
C GLY A 60 4.07 9.16 8.36
N THR A 61 3.38 8.03 8.41
CA THR A 61 2.04 7.91 9.01
C THR A 61 2.13 7.53 10.49
N GLU A 62 1.46 8.31 11.35
CA GLU A 62 1.43 8.07 12.80
C GLU A 62 0.49 6.92 13.18
N SER A 63 0.76 6.27 14.33
CA SER A 63 -0.06 5.17 14.86
C SER A 63 -1.54 5.54 15.04
N SER A 64 -1.84 6.79 15.39
CA SER A 64 -3.19 7.33 15.56
C SER A 64 -4.04 7.25 14.28
N TRP A 65 -3.40 7.41 13.12
CA TRP A 65 -4.06 7.31 11.82
C TRP A 65 -4.60 5.89 11.57
N TYR A 66 -3.86 4.86 11.99
CA TYR A 66 -4.29 3.46 11.85
C TYR A 66 -5.49 3.14 12.74
N LEU A 67 -5.58 3.74 13.92
CA LEU A 67 -6.78 3.62 14.78
C LEU A 67 -7.99 4.19 14.05
N THR A 68 -7.85 5.37 13.45
CA THR A 68 -8.90 6.00 12.65
C THR A 68 -9.31 5.13 11.47
N LEU A 69 -8.35 4.53 10.76
CA LEU A 69 -8.63 3.59 9.68
C LEU A 69 -9.46 2.40 10.16
N LEU A 70 -9.06 1.76 11.28
CA LEU A 70 -9.76 0.60 11.81
C LEU A 70 -11.19 0.93 12.24
N ASP A 71 -11.39 2.04 12.92
CA ASP A 71 -12.73 2.51 13.33
C ASP A 71 -13.62 2.76 12.11
N VAL A 72 -13.08 3.41 11.06
CA VAL A 72 -13.84 3.66 9.82
C VAL A 72 -14.16 2.36 9.08
N LEU A 73 -13.22 1.41 8.99
CA LEU A 73 -13.47 0.11 8.37
C LEU A 73 -14.51 -0.70 9.16
N GLN A 74 -14.47 -0.64 10.50
CA GLN A 74 -15.48 -1.25 11.35
C GLN A 74 -16.86 -0.64 11.08
N ASP A 75 -16.98 0.68 11.11
CA ASP A 75 -18.24 1.38 10.82
C ASP A 75 -18.79 1.01 9.43
N LEU A 76 -17.94 1.08 8.40
CA LEU A 76 -18.34 0.76 7.03
C LEU A 76 -18.77 -0.71 6.89
N SER A 77 -18.16 -1.64 7.64
CA SER A 77 -18.53 -3.06 7.60
C SER A 77 -19.96 -3.34 8.09
N MET A 78 -20.55 -2.39 8.83
CA MET A 78 -21.94 -2.45 9.29
C MET A 78 -22.92 -1.84 8.29
N LEU A 79 -22.45 -1.35 7.13
CA LEU A 79 -23.25 -0.68 6.11
C LEU A 79 -23.24 -1.46 4.80
N THR A 80 -24.34 -1.39 4.07
CA THR A 80 -24.42 -1.77 2.65
C THR A 80 -23.83 -0.65 1.80
N TRP A 81 -23.45 -0.96 0.56
CA TRP A 81 -22.96 0.08 -0.36
C TRP A 81 -24.01 1.17 -0.64
N THR A 82 -25.28 0.79 -0.73
CA THR A 82 -26.40 1.72 -0.91
C THR A 82 -26.50 2.71 0.27
N GLU A 83 -26.35 2.25 1.50
CA GLU A 83 -26.32 3.12 2.69
C GLU A 83 -25.12 4.06 2.68
N VAL A 84 -23.94 3.61 2.22
CA VAL A 84 -22.74 4.44 2.09
C VAL A 84 -22.97 5.57 1.07
N ARG A 85 -23.51 5.26 -0.12
CA ARG A 85 -23.75 6.25 -1.18
C ARG A 85 -24.90 7.22 -0.88
N ASN A 86 -25.95 6.76 -0.21
CA ASN A 86 -27.17 7.56 -0.06
C ASN A 86 -27.28 8.22 1.31
N THR A 87 -27.05 7.45 2.38
CA THR A 87 -27.34 7.90 3.76
C THR A 87 -26.10 8.42 4.47
N ARG A 88 -24.92 7.88 4.14
CA ARG A 88 -23.63 8.23 4.76
C ARG A 88 -22.67 8.97 3.83
N GLN A 89 -23.18 9.44 2.69
CA GLN A 89 -22.39 10.16 1.67
C GLN A 89 -21.57 11.29 2.27
N LYS A 90 -22.18 12.13 3.12
CA LYS A 90 -21.49 13.27 3.74
C LYS A 90 -20.33 12.86 4.66
N ARG A 91 -20.39 11.68 5.28
CA ARG A 91 -19.35 11.17 6.21
C ARG A 91 -18.17 10.60 5.43
N TYR A 92 -18.43 9.61 4.59
CA TYR A 92 -17.39 8.83 3.89
C TYR A 92 -17.06 9.39 2.52
N ASN A 93 -17.84 10.33 2.01
CA ASN A 93 -17.58 11.04 0.77
C ASN A 93 -17.16 10.10 -0.39
N PRO A 94 -17.97 9.08 -0.73
CA PRO A 94 -17.63 8.12 -1.76
C PRO A 94 -17.62 8.82 -3.13
N HIS A 95 -16.46 8.84 -3.79
CA HIS A 95 -16.30 9.51 -5.09
C HIS A 95 -15.70 8.57 -6.13
N PRO A 96 -16.24 8.52 -7.36
CA PRO A 96 -15.57 7.85 -8.46
C PRO A 96 -14.27 8.58 -8.81
N TYR A 97 -13.35 7.88 -9.46
CA TYR A 97 -12.14 8.53 -9.98
C TYR A 97 -12.41 9.25 -11.30
N GLU A 98 -12.02 10.52 -11.36
CA GLU A 98 -11.73 11.21 -12.61
C GLU A 98 -10.25 10.95 -12.94
N TRP A 99 -9.97 9.82 -13.61
CA TRP A 99 -8.59 9.33 -13.81
C TRP A 99 -7.65 10.31 -14.50
N ASP A 100 -8.18 11.23 -15.32
CA ASP A 100 -7.39 12.26 -16.01
C ASP A 100 -6.91 13.39 -15.08
N LYS A 101 -7.51 13.50 -13.89
CA LYS A 101 -7.12 14.45 -12.83
C LYS A 101 -6.34 13.79 -11.69
N CYS A 102 -6.17 12.47 -11.74
CA CYS A 102 -5.45 11.74 -10.69
C CYS A 102 -3.95 11.78 -10.99
N ASN A 103 -3.15 11.99 -9.94
CA ASN A 103 -1.69 11.92 -10.02
C ASN A 103 -1.21 10.49 -10.30
N PHE A 104 -1.99 9.49 -9.87
CA PHE A 104 -1.65 8.08 -9.99
C PHE A 104 -2.86 7.28 -10.49
N LYS A 105 -2.60 6.19 -11.21
CA LYS A 105 -3.61 5.24 -11.69
C LYS A 105 -3.30 3.86 -11.16
N PHE A 106 -4.35 3.05 -10.91
CA PHE A 106 -4.12 1.65 -10.54
C PHE A 106 -3.37 0.94 -11.67
N ASP A 107 -2.54 -0.03 -11.30
CA ASP A 107 -1.73 -0.80 -12.24
C ASP A 107 -2.56 -1.90 -12.92
N PHE A 108 -3.57 -1.47 -13.67
CA PHE A 108 -4.50 -2.28 -14.42
C PHE A 108 -4.65 -1.72 -15.84
N ASP A 109 -4.97 -2.59 -16.80
CA ASP A 109 -5.29 -2.15 -18.15
C ASP A 109 -6.62 -1.37 -18.19
N GLU A 110 -6.79 -0.51 -19.19
CA GLU A 110 -7.98 0.35 -19.31
C GLU A 110 -9.29 -0.44 -19.36
N GLU A 111 -9.29 -1.63 -19.98
CA GLU A 111 -10.49 -2.46 -20.10
C GLU A 111 -10.89 -2.95 -18.70
N SER A 112 -9.94 -3.45 -17.93
CA SER A 112 -10.13 -3.83 -16.53
C SER A 112 -10.62 -2.63 -15.70
N LEU A 113 -10.02 -1.44 -15.84
CA LEU A 113 -10.46 -0.24 -15.11
C LEU A 113 -11.90 0.17 -15.42
N LYS A 114 -12.36 -0.01 -16.66
CA LYS A 114 -13.75 0.30 -17.07
C LYS A 114 -14.76 -0.71 -16.54
N GLN A 115 -14.33 -1.94 -16.21
CA GLN A 115 -15.21 -3.00 -15.73
C GLN A 115 -15.53 -2.90 -14.23
N PHE A 116 -14.70 -2.19 -13.45
CA PHE A 116 -14.87 -2.11 -12.00
C PHE A 116 -15.34 -0.72 -11.57
N ASP A 117 -16.26 -0.75 -10.60
CA ASP A 117 -16.69 0.42 -9.85
C ASP A 117 -15.55 0.86 -8.92
N ALA A 118 -14.60 1.64 -9.44
CA ALA A 118 -13.48 2.20 -8.68
C ALA A 118 -13.90 3.50 -7.97
N PHE A 119 -13.74 3.54 -6.64
CA PHE A 119 -14.13 4.67 -5.80
C PHE A 119 -13.10 4.90 -4.71
N GLN A 120 -13.01 6.14 -4.26
CA GLN A 120 -12.32 6.52 -3.04
C GLN A 120 -13.33 6.77 -1.91
N MET A 121 -12.95 6.45 -0.68
CA MET A 121 -13.72 6.82 0.52
C MET A 121 -12.83 7.55 1.50
N ARG A 122 -13.35 8.60 2.10
CA ARG A 122 -12.68 9.44 3.08
C ARG A 122 -12.74 8.80 4.47
N LEU A 123 -11.61 8.80 5.17
CA LEU A 123 -11.56 8.42 6.59
C LEU A 123 -12.19 9.51 7.46
N ASP A 124 -11.70 10.74 7.32
CA ASP A 124 -12.33 11.97 7.78
C ASP A 124 -11.75 13.18 7.02
N LYS A 125 -12.06 14.40 7.45
CA LYS A 125 -11.65 15.61 6.73
C LYS A 125 -10.13 15.79 6.60
N SER A 126 -9.33 15.22 7.50
CA SER A 126 -7.88 15.44 7.60
C SER A 126 -7.03 14.18 7.45
N ASN A 127 -7.61 12.99 7.64
CA ASN A 127 -6.88 11.72 7.65
C ASN A 127 -6.89 11.01 6.29
N GLY A 128 -7.01 11.74 5.18
CA GLY A 128 -6.88 11.11 3.87
C GLY A 128 -8.01 10.16 3.48
N ARG A 129 -7.69 9.19 2.61
CA ARG A 129 -8.66 8.34 1.93
C ARG A 129 -8.19 6.89 1.78
N ILE A 130 -9.16 5.99 1.62
CA ILE A 130 -8.96 4.62 1.14
C ILE A 130 -9.36 4.55 -0.32
N HIS A 131 -8.53 3.88 -1.12
CA HIS A 131 -8.66 3.80 -2.58
C HIS A 131 -8.79 2.34 -3.01
N GLY A 132 -9.74 2.06 -3.89
CA GLY A 132 -10.06 0.70 -4.28
C GLY A 132 -11.25 0.63 -5.22
N PHE A 133 -11.82 -0.56 -5.32
CA PHE A 133 -12.97 -0.82 -6.17
C PHE A 133 -13.90 -1.86 -5.56
N LEU A 134 -15.17 -1.81 -5.94
CA LEU A 134 -16.23 -2.64 -5.39
C LEU A 134 -16.60 -3.78 -6.35
N VAL A 135 -16.70 -5.01 -5.83
CA VAL A 135 -17.28 -6.16 -6.52
C VAL A 135 -18.33 -6.80 -5.61
N GLY A 136 -19.61 -6.58 -5.92
CA GLY A 136 -20.72 -7.01 -5.07
C GLY A 136 -20.72 -6.20 -3.77
N ASN A 137 -20.51 -6.86 -2.62
CA ASN A 137 -20.29 -6.20 -1.33
C ASN A 137 -18.82 -6.14 -0.90
N ILE A 138 -17.88 -6.60 -1.70
CA ILE A 138 -16.47 -6.64 -1.33
C ILE A 138 -15.75 -5.42 -1.91
N TYR A 139 -15.24 -4.56 -1.04
CA TYR A 139 -14.35 -3.47 -1.41
C TYR A 139 -12.91 -3.96 -1.34
N TYR A 140 -12.25 -4.02 -2.49
CA TYR A 140 -10.85 -4.37 -2.61
C TYR A 140 -10.02 -3.12 -2.38
N ILE A 141 -9.38 -3.03 -1.22
CA ILE A 141 -8.48 -1.93 -0.89
C ILE A 141 -7.22 -2.13 -1.74
N TYR A 142 -6.91 -1.12 -2.55
CA TYR A 142 -5.73 -1.07 -3.40
C TYR A 142 -4.65 -0.17 -2.80
N TRP A 143 -5.04 1.03 -2.36
CA TRP A 143 -4.15 1.98 -1.67
C TRP A 143 -4.79 2.58 -0.44
N LEU A 144 -3.92 3.03 0.45
CA LEU A 144 -4.24 3.85 1.61
C LEU A 144 -3.46 5.15 1.46
N ASP A 145 -4.15 6.28 1.55
CA ASP A 145 -3.62 7.59 1.19
C ASP A 145 -3.78 8.57 2.35
N PRO A 146 -2.94 8.47 3.38
CA PRO A 146 -2.93 9.41 4.51
C PRO A 146 -2.54 10.83 4.10
N HIS A 147 -1.78 10.99 3.01
CA HIS A 147 -1.13 12.24 2.61
C HIS A 147 -1.85 12.99 1.48
N HIS A 148 -3.03 12.52 1.07
CA HIS A 148 -3.84 13.13 0.02
C HIS A 148 -3.15 13.18 -1.36
N ASN A 149 -2.31 12.20 -1.68
CA ASN A 149 -1.47 12.16 -2.88
C ASN A 149 -2.24 11.92 -4.19
N MET A 150 -3.47 11.41 -4.15
CA MET A 150 -4.22 11.06 -5.37
C MET A 150 -4.55 12.28 -6.24
N TYR A 151 -4.77 13.45 -5.66
CA TYR A 151 -5.16 14.67 -6.38
C TYR A 151 -4.36 15.86 -5.89
N ASP A 152 -3.99 16.73 -6.82
CA ASP A 152 -3.51 18.06 -6.48
C ASP A 152 -4.68 18.90 -5.98
N SER A 153 -4.76 19.08 -4.66
CA SER A 153 -5.73 19.98 -4.05
C SER A 153 -5.05 21.20 -3.47
N ASP A 154 -5.60 22.37 -3.78
CA ASP A 154 -5.15 23.65 -3.23
C ASP A 154 -5.08 23.56 -1.69
N GLY A 155 -3.89 23.81 -1.14
CA GLY A 155 -3.63 23.80 0.30
C GLY A 155 -2.97 22.54 0.89
N TYR A 156 -2.75 21.48 0.10
CA TYR A 156 -2.14 20.23 0.59
C TYR A 156 -0.68 20.00 0.17
N GLY A 157 -0.04 21.00 -0.43
CA GLY A 157 1.42 20.98 -0.67
C GLY A 157 1.90 20.06 -1.80
N GLY A 158 0.98 19.48 -2.59
CA GLY A 158 1.29 18.55 -3.69
C GLY A 158 1.59 17.14 -3.19
N ILE A 159 2.25 16.34 -4.04
CA ILE A 159 2.61 14.95 -3.74
C ILE A 159 3.65 14.89 -2.61
N GLN A 160 3.34 14.17 -1.54
CA GLN A 160 4.21 13.92 -0.40
C GLN A 160 4.74 12.48 -0.44
N LEU A 161 6.05 12.33 -0.60
CA LEU A 161 6.72 11.04 -0.65
C LEU A 161 7.47 10.80 0.65
N HIS A 162 7.32 9.59 1.21
CA HIS A 162 7.98 9.19 2.44
C HIS A 162 8.76 7.89 2.24
N PRO A 163 9.86 7.68 2.97
CA PRO A 163 10.52 6.38 3.01
C PRO A 163 9.55 5.28 3.46
N THR A 164 9.63 4.11 2.86
CA THR A 164 8.82 2.95 3.24
C THR A 164 9.03 2.63 4.72
N PRO A 165 7.95 2.50 5.51
CA PRO A 165 8.10 2.24 6.93
C PRO A 165 8.59 0.81 7.14
N LEU A 166 9.67 0.71 7.92
CA LEU A 166 10.26 -0.55 8.38
C LEU A 166 9.48 -1.10 9.57
N THR A 167 9.26 -2.41 9.57
CA THR A 167 8.78 -3.10 10.78
C THR A 167 9.86 -3.07 11.86
N VAL A 168 9.48 -3.38 13.10
CA VAL A 168 10.45 -3.53 14.20
C VAL A 168 11.49 -4.59 13.85
N TYR A 169 11.06 -5.68 13.22
CA TYR A 169 11.96 -6.75 12.79
C TYR A 169 12.95 -6.27 11.72
N ASP A 170 12.49 -5.52 10.73
CA ASP A 170 13.37 -5.01 9.66
C ASP A 170 14.46 -4.10 10.22
N LYS A 171 14.11 -3.23 11.18
CA LYS A 171 15.07 -2.36 11.87
C LYS A 171 16.12 -3.17 12.64
N LEU A 172 15.68 -4.19 13.38
CA LEU A 172 16.58 -5.08 14.11
C LEU A 172 17.50 -5.85 13.16
N LEU A 173 17.00 -6.25 11.99
CA LEU A 173 17.80 -6.94 10.98
C LEU A 173 18.86 -6.01 10.38
N GLU A 174 18.53 -4.75 10.09
CA GLU A 174 19.49 -3.74 9.64
C GLU A 174 20.58 -3.45 10.68
N GLU A 175 20.19 -3.28 11.95
CA GLU A 175 21.12 -3.11 13.07
C GLU A 175 22.03 -4.33 13.23
N LYS A 176 21.46 -5.54 13.18
CA LYS A 176 22.22 -6.79 13.24
C LYS A 176 23.26 -6.86 12.12
N ASN A 177 22.85 -6.60 10.88
CA ASN A 177 23.76 -6.62 9.72
C ASN A 177 24.88 -5.57 9.86
N THR A 178 24.57 -4.41 10.44
CA THR A 178 25.54 -3.36 10.71
C THR A 178 26.57 -3.83 11.74
N PHE A 179 26.12 -4.44 12.84
CA PHE A 179 27.01 -5.00 13.86
C PHE A 179 27.86 -6.17 13.34
N GLU A 180 27.30 -7.06 12.52
CA GLU A 180 28.07 -8.15 11.90
C GLU A 180 29.15 -7.62 10.96
N THR A 181 28.82 -6.61 10.16
CA THR A 181 29.78 -5.96 9.25
C THR A 181 30.92 -5.32 10.03
N GLU A 182 30.60 -4.58 11.10
CA GLU A 182 31.59 -3.91 11.93
C GLU A 182 32.45 -4.91 12.73
N ASN A 183 31.85 -5.97 13.25
CA ASN A 183 32.57 -7.02 13.97
C ASN A 183 33.57 -7.74 13.05
N ASN A 184 33.18 -8.03 11.81
CA ASN A 184 34.10 -8.61 10.83
C ASN A 184 35.25 -7.66 10.51
N ARG A 185 34.96 -6.36 10.32
CA ARG A 185 35.99 -5.33 10.08
C ARG A 185 37.00 -5.26 11.23
N LEU A 186 36.52 -5.26 12.48
CA LEU A 186 37.38 -5.23 13.66
C LEU A 186 38.21 -6.51 13.82
N GLN A 187 37.65 -7.68 13.50
CA GLN A 187 38.39 -8.95 13.50
C GLN A 187 39.53 -8.94 12.48
N ASP A 188 39.29 -8.42 11.28
CA ASP A 188 40.32 -8.28 10.25
C ASP A 188 41.42 -7.29 10.69
N GLU A 189 41.07 -6.17 11.32
CA GLU A 189 42.05 -5.22 11.87
C GLU A 189 42.89 -5.81 12.99
N ILE A 190 42.27 -6.52 13.94
CA ILE A 190 42.98 -7.22 15.03
C ILE A 190 44.00 -8.18 14.43
N LYS A 191 43.61 -8.99 13.45
CA LYS A 191 44.51 -9.93 12.79
C LYS A 191 45.71 -9.24 12.15
N VAL A 192 45.49 -8.12 11.45
CA VAL A 192 46.57 -7.33 10.85
C VAL A 192 47.54 -6.81 11.92
N TYR A 193 47.03 -6.32 13.05
CA TYR A 193 47.88 -5.84 14.14
C TYR A 193 48.66 -6.96 14.83
N GLU A 194 48.06 -8.13 15.03
CA GLU A 194 48.75 -9.31 15.55
C GLU A 194 49.93 -9.71 14.66
N GLU A 195 49.72 -9.78 13.34
CA GLU A 195 50.78 -10.10 12.36
C GLU A 195 51.92 -9.05 12.35
N LEU A 196 51.62 -7.78 12.60
CA LEU A 196 52.63 -6.72 12.71
C LEU A 196 53.41 -6.79 14.01
N LEU A 197 52.75 -7.15 15.12
CA LEU A 197 53.38 -7.27 16.42
C LEU A 197 54.38 -8.44 16.43
N GLU A 198 53.99 -9.60 15.87
CA GLU A 198 54.88 -10.76 15.73
C GLU A 198 56.16 -10.40 14.96
N LYS A 199 56.04 -9.69 13.84
CA LYS A 199 57.20 -9.23 13.04
C LYS A 199 58.10 -8.24 13.77
N CYS A 200 57.59 -7.49 14.76
CA CYS A 200 58.38 -6.56 15.55
C CYS A 200 59.13 -7.26 16.71
N GLN A 201 58.79 -8.51 17.02
CA GLN A 201 59.37 -9.29 18.12
C GLN A 201 60.47 -10.26 17.66
N GLU A 202 60.67 -10.41 16.34
CA GLU A 202 61.81 -11.10 15.69
C GLU A 202 62.99 -10.15 15.44
#